data_AF-A0A534Y4S4-F1
#
_entry.id   AF-A0A534Y4S4-F1
#
_cell.length_a   1.000
_cell.length_b   1.000
_cell.length_c   1.000
_cell.angle_alpha   90.00
_cell.angle_beta   90.00
_cell.angle_gamma   90.00
#
_symmetry.space_group_name_H-M   'P 1'
#
loop_
_entity.id
_entity.type
_entity.pdbx_description
1 polymer ?
#
loop_
_entity_poly.entity_id
_entity_poly.type
_entity_poly.pdbx_seq_one_letter_code
_entity_poly.pdbx_strand_id
1 'polypeptide(L)' 'METRLLSARSPADLDEAAALIRRGGLVAFPTETVYGLGALALEP' A
#
# COMPACT_ATOMS: atom_id res chain seq x y z
N MET A 1 5.12 0.51 -16.02
CA MET A 1 4.82 0.40 -14.58
C MET A 1 3.34 0.08 -14.47
N GLU A 2 2.99 -1.05 -13.88
CA GLU A 2 1.58 -1.42 -13.64
C GLU A 2 1.14 -0.90 -12.28
N THR A 3 0.00 -0.22 -12.25
CA THR A 3 -0.66 0.21 -11.00
C THR A 3 -1.92 -0.63 -10.84
N ARG A 4 -2.11 -1.21 -9.65
CA ARG A 4 -3.26 -2.04 -9.32
C ARG A 4 -4.13 -1.32 -8.30
N LEU A 5 -5.44 -1.31 -8.53
CA LEU A 5 -6.41 -0.75 -7.59
C LEU A 5 -6.87 -1.85 -6.62
N LEU A 6 -6.62 -1.61 -5.34
CA LEU A 6 -6.97 -2.49 -4.24
C LEU A 6 -8.04 -1.82 -3.38
N SER A 7 -9.03 -2.59 -2.96
CA SER A 7 -10.12 -2.10 -2.11
C SER A 7 -9.75 -2.17 -0.64
N ALA A 8 -9.72 -1.04 0.05
CA ALA A 8 -9.53 -1.00 1.50
C ALA A 8 -10.66 -1.70 2.30
N ARG A 9 -11.75 -2.14 1.64
CA ARG A 9 -12.85 -2.90 2.25
C ARG A 9 -12.68 -4.41 2.12
N SER A 10 -11.70 -4.88 1.33
CA SER A 10 -11.39 -6.30 1.15
C SER A 10 -10.20 -6.66 2.04
N PRO A 11 -10.36 -7.57 3.02
CA PRO A 11 -9.25 -8.04 3.82
C PRO A 11 -8.11 -8.63 2.98
N ALA A 12 -8.45 -9.36 1.91
CA ALA A 12 -7.46 -9.95 1.01
C ALA A 12 -6.63 -8.88 0.27
N ASP A 13 -7.27 -7.77 -0.12
CA ASP A 13 -6.60 -6.65 -0.80
C ASP A 13 -5.68 -5.89 0.18
N LEU A 14 -6.06 -5.78 1.46
CA LEU A 14 -5.22 -5.22 2.51
C LEU A 14 -3.99 -6.10 2.77
N ASP A 15 -4.18 -7.42 2.84
CA ASP A 15 -3.08 -8.38 2.97
C ASP A 15 -2.11 -8.29 1.78
N GLU A 16 -2.65 -8.12 0.58
CA GLU A 16 -1.85 -7.91 -0.62
C GLU A 16 -1.06 -6.59 -0.58
N ALA A 17 -1.68 -5.48 -0.19
CA ALA A 17 -1.01 -4.19 -0.02
C ALA A 17 0.11 -4.26 1.04
N ALA A 18 -0.14 -4.94 2.17
CA ALA A 18 0.86 -5.15 3.21
C ALA A 18 2.02 -6.02 2.70
N ALA A 19 1.73 -7.05 1.91
CA ALA A 19 2.75 -7.90 1.31
C ALA A 19 3.59 -7.15 0.26
N LEU A 20 3.00 -6.20 -0.48
CA LEU A 20 3.74 -5.32 -1.38
C LEU A 20 4.74 -4.44 -0.62
N ILE A 21 4.32 -3.78 0.46
CA ILE A 21 5.22 -2.97 1.32
C ILE A 21 6.36 -3.84 1.87
N ARG A 22 6.07 -5.02 2.41
CA ARG A 22 7.08 -5.93 2.98
C ARG A 22 8.13 -6.41 1.97
N ARG A 23 7.82 -6.41 0.68
CA ARG A 23 8.75 -6.77 -0.41
C ARG A 23 9.49 -5.56 -0.99
N GLY A 24 9.40 -4.39 -0.36
CA GLY A 24 10.03 -3.15 -0.83
C GLY A 24 9.23 -2.41 -1.91
N GLY A 25 7.95 -2.78 -2.11
CA GLY A 25 7.05 -2.08 -3.01
C GLY A 25 6.47 -0.79 -2.41
N LEU A 26 5.77 -0.04 -3.26
CA LEU A 26 5.09 1.21 -2.88
C LEU A 26 3.57 1.02 -2.90
N VAL A 27 2.88 1.65 -1.95
CA VAL A 27 1.41 1.65 -1.89
C VAL A 27 0.91 3.08 -1.65
N ALA A 28 0.04 3.57 -2.53
CA ALA A 28 -0.72 4.78 -2.26
C ALA A 28 -2.00 4.43 -1.47
N PHE A 29 -2.29 5.16 -0.39
CA PHE A 29 -3.46 4.89 0.46
C PHE A 29 -4.17 6.19 0.89
N PRO A 30 -5.51 6.18 1.04
CA PRO A 30 -6.25 7.35 1.48
C PRO A 30 -6.03 7.62 2.96
N THR A 31 -6.04 8.90 3.35
CA THR A 31 -6.16 9.34 4.75
C THR A 31 -7.24 10.43 4.84
N GLU A 32 -7.48 10.96 6.04
CA GLU A 32 -8.42 12.08 6.25
C GLU A 32 -7.96 13.41 5.63
N THR A 33 -6.65 13.58 5.38
CA THR A 33 -6.06 14.83 4.89
C THR A 33 -5.64 14.73 3.42
N VAL A 34 -4.74 13.79 3.12
CA VAL A 34 -4.14 13.59 1.80
C VAL A 34 -3.91 12.12 1.51
N TYR A 35 -3.63 11.78 0.24
CA TYR A 35 -3.12 10.45 -0.06
C TYR A 35 -1.66 10.32 0.40
N GLY A 36 -1.35 9.24 1.12
CA GLY A 36 0.01 8.87 1.48
C GLY A 36 0.59 7.94 0.43
N LEU A 37 1.89 8.09 0.15
CA LEU A 37 2.69 7.09 -0.57
C LEU A 37 3.57 6.36 0.44
N GLY A 38 3.20 5.13 0.78
CA GLY A 38 3.88 4.31 1.77
C GLY A 38 4.92 3.37 1.16
N ALA A 39 6.00 3.17 1.92
CA ALA A 39 7.03 2.18 1.72
C ALA A 39 7.38 1.53 3.07
N LEU A 40 8.28 0.56 3.08
CA LEU A 40 8.75 -0.06 4.32
C LEU A 40 9.68 0.89 5.08
N ALA A 41 9.18 1.56 6.11
CA ALA A 41 9.92 2.59 6.84
C ALA A 41 11.13 2.08 7.65
N LEU A 42 11.31 0.77 7.78
CA LEU A 42 12.43 0.14 8.49
C LEU A 42 13.62 -0.17 7.57
N GLU A 43 13.46 0.04 6.26
CA GLU A 43 14.50 -0.13 5.26
C GLU A 43 14.78 1.23 4.58
N PRO A 44 16.05 1.59 4.35
CA PRO A 44 16.41 2.84 3.68
C PRO A 44 16.16 2.84 2.17
#